data_AF-A0A3N4MNJ4-F1
#
_entry.id   AF-A0A3N4MNJ4-F1
#
_cell.length_a   1.000
_cell.length_b   1.000
_cell.length_c   1.000
_cell.angle_alpha   90.00
_cell.angle_beta   90.00
_cell.angle_gamma   90.00
#
_symmetry.space_group_name_H-M   'P 1'
#
loop_
_entity.id
_entity.type
_entity.pdbx_description
1 polymer ?
#
loop_
_entity_poly.entity_id
_entity_poly.type
_entity_poly.pdbx_seq_one_letter_code
_entity_poly.pdbx_strand_id
1 'polypeptide(L)'
;MVTAPGFKENLDAEDVSFDTVRGYATQNLPSGGKFNYVGEALSQDQTGRLNYTVDFAAKTGSGFISDIAGGISLNEGRIGAMSHTNPDNTSISGYGISSTAHSNNGLSSTYKLGFFGPEADEIVGVVTSDHGDVGFGGKKQ
;
A
#
# COMPACT_ATOMS: atom_id res chain seq x y z
N MET A 1 -21.03 -36.68 -6.38
CA MET A 1 -21.10 -35.20 -6.42
C MET A 1 -20.57 -34.71 -5.09
N VAL A 2 -19.40 -34.09 -5.08
CA VAL A 2 -18.77 -33.61 -3.83
C VAL A 2 -19.30 -32.21 -3.57
N THR A 3 -20.08 -32.06 -2.51
CA THR A 3 -20.58 -30.77 -2.03
C THR A 3 -19.47 -30.14 -1.19
N ALA A 4 -18.83 -29.09 -1.71
CA ALA A 4 -18.00 -28.22 -0.89
C ALA A 4 -18.91 -27.24 -0.12
N PRO A 5 -18.65 -26.97 1.18
CA PRO A 5 -19.41 -25.99 1.93
C PRO A 5 -19.18 -24.61 1.30
N GLY A 6 -20.28 -24.00 0.83
CA GLY A 6 -20.27 -22.64 0.32
C GLY A 6 -19.78 -21.69 1.40
N PHE A 7 -18.66 -21.04 1.12
CA PHE A 7 -18.24 -19.80 1.74
C PHE A 7 -19.37 -18.78 1.56
N LYS A 8 -20.17 -18.58 2.60
CA LYS A 8 -21.10 -17.45 2.69
C LYS A 8 -20.41 -16.41 3.56
N GLU A 9 -19.64 -15.52 2.94
CA GLU A 9 -19.47 -14.21 3.54
C GLU A 9 -20.67 -13.37 3.12
N ASN A 10 -21.50 -13.04 4.11
CA ASN A 10 -22.23 -11.79 4.06
C ASN A 10 -21.15 -10.71 4.00
N LEU A 11 -20.89 -10.19 2.80
CA LEU A 11 -20.22 -8.91 2.66
C LEU A 11 -21.25 -7.85 3.05
N ASP A 12 -21.44 -7.68 4.35
CA ASP A 12 -22.02 -6.44 4.85
C ASP A 12 -21.10 -5.32 4.33
N ALA A 13 -21.69 -4.26 3.76
CA ALA A 13 -20.99 -3.22 3.02
C ALA A 13 -20.08 -2.32 3.91
N GLU A 14 -19.61 -2.85 5.04
CA GLU A 14 -19.10 -2.07 6.17
C GLU A 14 -17.62 -2.30 6.50
N ASP A 15 -16.87 -3.12 5.75
CA ASP A 15 -15.41 -3.17 5.92
C ASP A 15 -14.68 -3.43 4.60
N VAL A 16 -14.02 -2.40 4.04
CA VAL A 16 -13.11 -2.59 2.90
C VAL A 16 -11.76 -3.00 3.46
N SER A 17 -11.55 -4.31 3.53
CA SER A 17 -10.25 -4.88 3.89
C SER A 17 -9.34 -5.02 2.66
N PHE A 18 -8.10 -4.56 2.80
CA PHE A 18 -7.02 -4.75 1.83
C PHE A 18 -6.04 -5.84 2.28
N ASP A 19 -6.55 -7.01 2.64
CA ASP A 19 -5.74 -8.09 3.25
C ASP A 19 -5.01 -8.99 2.27
N THR A 20 -5.40 -9.03 1.00
CA THR A 20 -4.75 -9.91 0.01
C THR A 20 -3.89 -9.14 -0.96
N VAL A 21 -2.61 -9.49 -1.01
CA VAL A 21 -1.63 -8.93 -1.95
C VAL A 21 -1.11 -10.02 -2.87
N ARG A 22 -1.11 -9.75 -4.18
CA ARG A 22 -0.59 -10.64 -5.22
C ARG A 22 0.35 -9.84 -6.13
N GLY A 23 1.37 -10.51 -6.66
CA GLY A 23 2.33 -9.92 -7.58
C GLY A 23 3.73 -10.48 -7.40
N TYR A 24 4.67 -9.95 -8.17
CA TYR A 24 6.10 -10.31 -8.07
C TYR A 24 6.81 -9.28 -7.19
N ALA A 25 6.97 -9.59 -5.90
CA ALA A 25 7.71 -8.71 -4.99
C ALA A 25 9.15 -8.51 -5.46
N THR A 26 9.60 -7.26 -5.44
CA THR A 26 10.97 -6.90 -5.83
C THR A 26 11.96 -7.54 -4.86
N GLN A 27 12.87 -8.36 -5.42
CA GLN A 27 13.93 -9.03 -4.66
C GLN A 27 15.26 -8.28 -4.70
N ASN A 28 15.46 -7.44 -5.72
CA ASN A 28 16.66 -6.63 -5.89
C ASN A 28 16.23 -5.18 -6.12
N LEU A 29 16.55 -4.30 -5.19
CA LEU A 29 16.24 -2.88 -5.33
C LEU A 29 17.17 -2.22 -6.36
N PRO A 30 16.71 -1.17 -7.06
CA PRO A 30 17.59 -0.25 -7.74
C PRO A 30 18.74 0.21 -6.83
N SER A 31 19.96 0.27 -7.35
CA SER A 31 21.14 0.68 -6.58
C SER A 31 21.16 2.17 -6.26
N GLY A 32 20.28 2.96 -6.89
CA GLY A 32 20.11 4.38 -6.69
C GLY A 32 19.01 4.94 -7.58
N GLY A 33 18.91 6.26 -7.62
CA GLY A 33 17.87 6.97 -8.36
C GLY A 33 16.70 7.38 -7.48
N LYS A 34 16.06 8.48 -7.88
CA LYS A 34 14.87 9.03 -7.24
C LYS A 34 13.73 8.93 -8.23
N PHE A 35 12.73 8.12 -7.89
CA PHE A 35 11.60 7.82 -8.78
C PHE A 35 10.30 8.25 -8.15
N ASN A 36 9.40 8.76 -9.00
CA ASN A 36 8.05 9.07 -8.60
C ASN A 36 7.11 7.94 -9.02
N TYR A 37 6.20 7.58 -8.14
CA TYR A 37 5.15 6.60 -8.34
C TYR A 37 3.82 7.32 -8.33
N VAL A 38 3.07 7.18 -9.42
CA VAL A 38 1.75 7.81 -9.60
C VAL A 38 0.71 6.74 -9.80
N GLY A 39 -0.46 6.92 -9.19
CA GLY A 39 -1.57 6.00 -9.38
C GLY A 39 -2.81 6.40 -8.61
N GLU A 40 -3.53 5.40 -8.11
CA GLU A 40 -4.86 5.54 -7.54
C GLU A 40 -4.87 5.08 -6.08
N ALA A 41 -5.80 5.63 -5.31
CA ALA A 41 -6.13 5.22 -3.96
C ALA A 41 -7.64 5.05 -3.81
N LEU A 42 -8.06 4.15 -2.93
CA LEU A 42 -9.46 3.80 -2.69
C LEU A 42 -9.69 3.62 -1.19
N SER A 43 -10.73 4.27 -0.68
CA SER A 43 -11.36 3.96 0.62
C SER A 43 -12.74 3.33 0.38
N GLN A 44 -13.49 3.10 1.45
CA GLN A 44 -14.88 2.62 1.37
C GLN A 44 -15.78 3.50 0.50
N ASP A 45 -15.60 4.82 0.56
CA ASP A 45 -16.52 5.82 0.00
C ASP A 45 -15.83 6.83 -0.94
N GLN A 46 -14.50 6.85 -1.00
CA GLN A 46 -13.73 7.84 -1.76
C GLN A 46 -12.70 7.19 -2.69
N THR A 47 -12.41 7.89 -3.79
CA THR A 47 -11.27 7.60 -4.66
C THR A 47 -10.31 8.78 -4.60
N GLY A 48 -9.03 8.51 -4.78
CA GLY A 48 -7.97 9.51 -4.68
C GLY A 48 -6.80 9.18 -5.58
N ARG A 49 -5.82 10.09 -5.64
CA ARG A 49 -4.61 9.91 -6.45
C ARG A 49 -3.39 9.78 -5.57
N LEU A 50 -2.55 8.80 -5.88
CA LEU A 50 -1.27 8.60 -5.24
C LEU A 50 -0.18 9.40 -5.97
N ASN A 51 0.65 10.10 -5.21
CA ASN A 51 1.93 10.63 -5.66
C ASN A 51 2.98 10.34 -4.58
N TYR A 52 3.91 9.42 -4.85
CA TYR A 52 4.87 8.94 -3.87
C TYR A 52 6.27 8.87 -4.47
N THR A 53 7.24 9.48 -3.83
CA THR A 53 8.62 9.50 -4.30
C THR A 53 9.50 8.62 -3.43
N VAL A 54 10.32 7.79 -4.08
CA VAL A 54 11.32 6.94 -3.43
C VAL A 54 12.70 7.36 -3.91
N ASP A 55 13.60 7.59 -2.96
CA ASP A 55 15.02 7.77 -3.20
C ASP A 55 15.76 6.49 -2.79
N PHE A 56 16.15 5.67 -3.77
CA PHE A 56 16.84 4.39 -3.52
C PHE A 56 18.28 4.59 -3.03
N ALA A 57 18.89 5.74 -3.30
CA ALA A 57 20.23 6.06 -2.79
C ALA A 57 20.16 6.42 -1.30
N ALA A 58 19.19 7.26 -0.91
CA ALA A 58 18.92 7.59 0.49
C ALA A 58 18.22 6.46 1.26
N LYS A 59 17.62 5.51 0.53
CA LYS A 59 16.74 4.45 1.04
C LYS A 59 15.56 5.02 1.83
N THR A 60 14.95 6.08 1.32
CA THR A 60 13.77 6.71 1.91
C THR A 60 12.65 6.89 0.89
N GLY A 61 11.44 7.10 1.38
CA GLY A 61 10.31 7.45 0.55
C GLY A 61 9.23 8.18 1.33
N SER A 62 8.50 9.07 0.65
CA SER A 62 7.38 9.85 1.20
C SER A 62 6.44 10.24 0.07
N GLY A 63 5.23 10.67 0.41
CA GLY A 63 4.26 11.05 -0.60
C GLY A 63 2.97 11.62 -0.05
N PHE A 64 1.96 11.62 -0.91
CA PHE A 64 0.64 12.17 -0.64
C PHE A 64 -0.45 11.40 -1.39
N ILE A 65 -1.59 11.23 -0.75
CA ILE A 65 -2.83 10.77 -1.38
C ILE A 65 -3.81 11.95 -1.40
N SER A 66 -4.28 12.35 -2.58
CA SER A 66 -5.29 13.40 -2.74
C SER A 66 -6.71 12.86 -2.59
N ASP A 67 -7.65 13.78 -2.33
CA ASP A 67 -9.11 13.57 -2.44
C ASP A 67 -9.74 12.53 -1.50
N ILE A 68 -8.94 11.87 -0.65
CA ILE A 68 -9.41 11.02 0.46
C ILE A 68 -9.11 11.72 1.79
N ALA A 69 -10.11 11.82 2.67
CA ALA A 69 -10.01 12.50 3.97
C ALA A 69 -9.47 13.94 3.91
N GLY A 70 -9.71 14.63 2.78
CA GLY A 70 -9.18 15.98 2.52
C GLY A 70 -7.68 16.02 2.19
N GLY A 71 -7.05 14.87 1.99
CA GLY A 71 -5.62 14.70 1.73
C GLY A 71 -4.91 13.95 2.85
N ILE A 72 -4.06 12.98 2.48
CA ILE A 72 -3.26 12.18 3.42
C ILE A 72 -1.78 12.33 3.08
N SER A 73 -1.02 12.92 4.00
CA SER A 73 0.44 12.96 3.93
C SER A 73 1.01 11.62 4.38
N LEU A 74 1.88 11.04 3.56
CA LEU A 74 2.63 9.83 3.86
C LEU A 74 4.04 10.25 4.24
N ASN A 75 4.33 10.28 5.55
CA ASN A 75 5.61 10.78 6.04
C ASN A 75 6.77 9.93 5.57
N GLU A 76 7.97 10.52 5.60
CA GLU A 76 9.18 9.81 5.22
C GLU A 76 9.35 8.53 6.05
N GLY A 77 9.53 7.42 5.35
CA GLY A 77 9.90 6.13 5.91
C GLY A 77 11.18 5.62 5.29
N ARG A 78 11.79 4.60 5.92
CA ARG A 78 13.00 3.95 5.41
C ARG A 78 12.64 2.68 4.65
N ILE A 79 13.39 2.40 3.58
CA ILE A 79 13.30 1.12 2.88
C ILE A 79 13.84 0.01 3.78
N GLY A 80 13.05 -1.05 3.96
CA GLY A 80 13.41 -2.23 4.73
C GLY A 80 12.84 -3.51 4.13
N ALA A 81 13.24 -4.65 4.69
CA ALA A 81 12.62 -5.92 4.37
C ALA A 81 11.17 -5.93 4.87
N MET A 82 10.26 -6.47 4.07
CA MET A 82 8.84 -6.57 4.40
C MET A 82 8.30 -7.92 3.96
N SER A 83 7.41 -8.48 4.78
CA SER A 83 6.67 -9.69 4.45
C SER A 83 5.21 -9.52 4.85
N HIS A 84 4.32 -10.08 4.03
CA HIS A 84 2.89 -10.16 4.32
C HIS A 84 2.41 -11.59 4.12
N THR A 85 1.55 -12.07 5.01
CA THR A 85 0.89 -13.37 4.88
C THR A 85 -0.58 -13.11 4.59
N ASN A 86 -1.01 -13.55 3.42
CA ASN A 86 -2.40 -13.47 2.98
C ASN A 86 -3.30 -14.39 3.83
N PRO A 87 -4.62 -14.14 3.86
CA PRO A 87 -5.58 -15.01 4.55
C PRO A 87 -5.56 -16.48 4.08
N ASP A 88 -5.15 -16.74 2.83
CA ASP A 88 -4.98 -18.09 2.27
C ASP A 88 -3.64 -18.77 2.68
N ASN A 89 -2.91 -18.18 3.62
CA ASN A 89 -1.58 -18.59 4.11
C ASN A 89 -0.46 -18.53 3.05
N THR A 90 -0.69 -17.94 1.89
CA THR A 90 0.41 -17.58 0.99
C THR A 90 1.16 -16.36 1.55
N SER A 91 2.48 -16.37 1.49
CA SER A 91 3.30 -15.23 1.93
C SER A 91 4.02 -14.59 0.76
N ILE A 92 4.13 -13.27 0.82
CA ILE A 92 4.95 -12.48 -0.08
C ILE A 92 6.01 -11.76 0.74
N SER A 93 7.26 -11.83 0.29
CA SER A 93 8.41 -11.22 0.96
C SER A 93 9.25 -10.45 -0.05
N GLY A 94 9.75 -9.29 0.36
CA GLY A 94 10.56 -8.41 -0.46
C GLY A 94 10.97 -7.17 0.31
N TYR A 95 10.94 -6.02 -0.36
CA TYR A 95 11.22 -4.73 0.25
C TYR A 95 9.99 -3.84 0.28
N GLY A 96 9.97 -2.91 1.23
CA GLY A 96 8.88 -1.97 1.39
C GLY A 96 9.26 -0.80 2.29
N ILE A 97 8.28 0.05 2.56
CA ILE A 97 8.39 1.18 3.49
C ILE A 97 7.19 1.15 4.43
N SER A 98 7.43 1.35 5.72
CA SER A 98 6.39 1.66 6.69
C SER A 98 6.74 2.94 7.45
N SER A 99 5.75 3.78 7.67
CA SER A 99 5.89 5.02 8.45
C SER A 99 4.54 5.53 8.92
N THR A 100 4.53 6.70 9.54
CA THR A 100 3.31 7.42 9.92
C THR A 100 2.69 8.12 8.73
N ALA A 101 1.38 8.31 8.81
CA ALA A 101 0.59 9.10 7.88
C ALA A 101 -0.30 10.07 8.67
N HIS A 102 -0.60 11.21 8.08
CA HIS A 102 -1.48 12.21 8.67
C HIS A 102 -2.48 12.69 7.62
N SER A 103 -3.75 12.54 7.93
CA SER A 103 -4.81 13.16 7.14
C SER A 103 -5.02 14.61 7.56
N ASN A 104 -5.49 15.43 6.63
CA ASN A 104 -5.77 16.85 6.89
C ASN A 104 -6.91 17.08 7.89
N ASN A 105 -7.77 16.08 8.12
CA ASN A 105 -8.78 16.11 9.18
C ASN A 105 -8.22 15.71 10.58
N GLY A 106 -6.90 15.51 10.71
CA GLY A 106 -6.21 15.33 12.00
C GLY A 106 -6.10 13.88 12.48
N LEU A 107 -6.38 12.88 11.63
CA LEU A 107 -6.24 11.48 12.01
C LEU A 107 -4.76 11.06 11.91
N SER A 108 -4.26 10.49 13.00
CA SER A 108 -2.97 9.82 13.02
C SER A 108 -3.16 8.42 12.44
N SER A 109 -2.38 8.10 11.42
CA SER A 109 -2.46 6.83 10.72
C SER A 109 -1.05 6.25 10.57
N THR A 110 -0.98 4.99 10.17
CA THR A 110 0.28 4.41 9.67
C THR A 110 0.06 3.90 8.27
N TYR A 111 1.13 3.77 7.49
CA TYR A 111 1.05 3.11 6.21
C TYR A 111 2.15 2.07 6.06
N LYS A 112 1.87 1.10 5.20
CA LYS A 112 2.85 0.13 4.71
C LYS A 112 2.69 0.03 3.20
N LEU A 113 3.81 -0.07 2.48
CA LEU A 113 3.83 -0.39 1.06
C LEU A 113 4.94 -1.38 0.74
N GLY A 114 4.70 -2.21 -0.27
CA GLY A 114 5.70 -3.11 -0.86
C GLY A 114 6.08 -2.69 -2.28
N PHE A 115 7.30 -3.03 -2.68
CA PHE A 115 7.80 -2.87 -4.05
C PHE A 115 7.55 -4.12 -4.90
N PHE A 116 7.13 -3.91 -6.15
CA PHE A 116 6.81 -4.97 -7.09
C PHE A 116 7.48 -4.75 -8.45
N GLY A 117 7.75 -5.85 -9.15
CA GLY A 117 8.46 -5.86 -10.44
C GLY A 117 9.98 -6.02 -10.28
N PRO A 118 10.69 -6.33 -11.38
CA PRO A 118 12.13 -6.57 -11.38
C PRO A 118 12.96 -5.39 -10.85
N GLU A 119 12.52 -4.15 -11.08
CA GLU A 119 13.26 -2.96 -10.67
C GLU A 119 12.47 -2.06 -9.71
N ALA A 120 11.52 -2.60 -8.94
CA ALA A 120 10.56 -1.82 -8.16
C ALA A 120 9.70 -0.90 -9.05
N ASP A 121 9.07 -1.47 -10.06
CA ASP A 121 8.28 -0.75 -11.08
C ASP A 121 6.93 -0.30 -10.56
N GLU A 122 6.43 -0.98 -9.53
CA GLU A 122 5.14 -0.70 -8.92
C GLU A 122 5.26 -0.67 -7.40
N ILE A 123 4.40 0.12 -6.77
CA ILE A 123 4.15 0.10 -5.33
C ILE A 123 2.70 -0.24 -5.07
N VAL A 124 2.46 -1.02 -4.03
CA VAL A 124 1.12 -1.30 -3.51
C VAL A 124 1.18 -1.19 -1.99
N GLY A 125 0.19 -0.54 -1.40
CA GLY A 125 0.17 -0.33 0.03
C GLY A 125 -1.21 -0.01 0.59
N VAL A 126 -1.24 0.14 1.91
CA VAL A 126 -2.42 0.49 2.67
C VAL A 126 -2.05 1.53 3.73
N VAL A 127 -2.91 2.53 3.89
CA VAL A 127 -2.96 3.39 5.08
C VAL A 127 -3.98 2.79 6.02
N THR A 128 -3.60 2.54 7.27
CA THR A 128 -4.48 2.01 8.32
C THR A 128 -4.74 3.08 9.37
N SER A 129 -6.02 3.24 9.70
CA SER A 129 -6.52 4.19 10.69
C SER A 129 -7.75 3.63 11.42
N ASP A 130 -8.12 4.25 12.53
CA ASP A 130 -9.35 3.89 13.27
C ASP A 130 -10.65 4.21 12.50
N HIS A 131 -10.56 4.85 11.32
CA HIS A 131 -11.70 5.28 10.50
C HIS A 131 -11.79 4.51 9.18
N GLY A 132 -11.04 3.42 9.07
CA GLY A 132 -10.98 2.58 7.88
C GLY A 132 -9.65 2.67 7.15
N ASP A 133 -9.47 1.70 6.25
CA ASP A 133 -8.27 1.55 5.45
C ASP A 133 -8.37 2.29 4.11
N VAL A 134 -7.22 2.74 3.61
CA VAL A 134 -7.06 3.30 2.27
C VAL A 134 -6.02 2.49 1.53
N GLY A 135 -6.48 1.67 0.59
CA GLY A 135 -5.61 0.92 -0.32
C GLY A 135 -5.13 1.82 -1.44
N PHE A 136 -3.86 1.68 -1.85
CA PHE A 136 -3.29 2.45 -2.94
C PHE A 136 -2.31 1.63 -3.78
N GLY A 137 -2.17 2.03 -5.04
CA GLY A 137 -1.21 1.47 -5.96
C GLY A 137 -0.67 2.52 -6.92
N GLY A 138 0.59 2.41 -7.30
CA GLY A 138 1.25 3.36 -8.21
C GLY A 138 2.30 2.71 -9.08
N LYS A 139 2.50 3.29 -10.28
CA LYS A 139 3.56 2.89 -11.20
C LYS A 139 4.65 3.95 -11.27
N LYS A 140 5.88 3.48 -11.34
CA LYS A 140 7.07 4.29 -11.57
C LYS A 140 6.92 5.10 -12.86
N GLN A 141 7.29 6.38 -12.83
CA GLN A 141 7.37 7.30 -13.98
C GLN A 141 8.80 7.48 -14.46
#